data_AF-A0A814SUB8-F1
#
_entry.id   AF-A0A814SUB8-F1
#
_cell.length_a   1.000
_cell.length_b   1.000
_cell.length_c   1.000
_cell.angle_alpha   90.00
_cell.angle_beta   90.00
_cell.angle_gamma   90.00
#
_symmetry.space_group_name_H-M   'P 1'
#
loop_
_entity.id
_entity.type
_entity.pdbx_description
1 polymer ?
#
loop_
_entity_poly.entity_id
_entity_poly.type
_entity_poly.pdbx_seq_one_letter_code
_entity_poly.pdbx_strand_id
1 'polypeptide(L)'
;MFSRQTFGINTDRMRRKRLGQITTRLYIVLLIIGHVILILHVIIQPQILTKTFDQPSLTTYNRLMVDHSDTLQCPCSSISSIYDRYVIIEPVFHQVCSSPFSSDHWRDNVTADLVPDVSVYDARDYRRFLSAHLQCLTGLCNLSIQSVNNSIGQLLSSLYITTQLQSPIAFQTHIDSMVQQSKSAAPAAFARLLSILRATNHGNAIISSYGTNFKYYFPRWFGTKFVLGTYAL
;
A
#
# COMPACT_ATOMS: atom_id res chain seq x y z
N MET A 1 -31.93 24.15 65.05
CA MET A 1 -31.95 24.13 66.53
C MET A 1 -30.53 24.39 67.03
N PHE A 2 -30.24 25.59 67.54
CA PHE A 2 -29.10 25.80 68.44
C PHE A 2 -29.55 26.73 69.56
N SER A 3 -29.24 26.30 70.79
CA SER A 3 -29.80 26.74 72.07
C SER A 3 -29.33 28.14 72.48
N ARG A 4 -30.24 28.93 73.07
CA ARG A 4 -29.94 30.20 73.74
C ARG A 4 -29.28 29.89 75.08
N GLN A 5 -27.99 30.15 75.18
CA GLN A 5 -27.38 30.45 76.48
C GLN A 5 -27.06 31.94 76.59
N THR A 6 -27.53 32.47 77.70
CA THR A 6 -27.56 33.84 78.20
C THR A 6 -26.17 34.46 78.32
N PHE A 7 -25.95 35.59 77.64
CA PHE A 7 -24.82 36.49 77.91
C PHE A 7 -25.32 37.93 78.14
N GLY A 8 -24.66 38.60 79.08
CA GLY A 8 -25.03 39.89 79.69
C GLY A 8 -25.42 41.02 78.73
N ILE A 9 -26.38 41.82 79.19
CA ILE A 9 -27.42 42.45 78.35
C ILE A 9 -27.00 43.75 77.62
N ASN A 10 -25.80 44.30 77.82
CA ASN A 10 -25.39 45.55 77.12
C ASN A 10 -24.10 45.49 76.29
N THR A 11 -23.14 44.61 76.61
CA THR A 11 -21.89 44.48 75.84
C THR A 11 -22.09 43.67 74.55
N ASP A 12 -23.08 42.78 74.53
CA ASP A 12 -23.27 41.79 73.45
C ASP A 12 -23.99 42.34 72.20
N ARG A 13 -24.89 43.32 72.35
CA ARG A 13 -25.61 43.93 71.21
C ARG A 13 -24.70 44.80 70.34
N MET A 14 -23.82 45.57 70.99
CA MET A 14 -22.79 46.38 70.34
C MET A 14 -21.76 45.50 69.62
N ARG A 15 -21.34 44.40 70.28
CA ARG A 15 -20.39 43.44 69.71
C ARG A 15 -20.97 42.73 68.49
N ARG A 16 -22.24 42.29 68.52
CA ARG A 16 -22.95 41.70 67.38
C ARG A 16 -23.12 42.66 66.21
N LYS A 17 -23.50 43.92 66.44
CA LYS A 17 -23.56 44.95 65.38
C LYS A 17 -22.19 45.18 64.74
N ARG A 18 -21.14 45.28 65.56
CA ARG A 18 -19.76 45.51 65.08
C ARG A 18 -19.23 44.28 64.31
N LEU A 19 -19.51 43.06 64.78
CA LEU A 19 -19.17 41.81 64.07
C LEU A 19 -19.91 41.70 62.74
N GLY A 20 -21.20 42.06 62.70
CA GLY A 20 -22.01 42.10 61.48
C GLY A 20 -21.49 43.12 60.46
N GLN A 21 -21.04 44.31 60.92
CA GLN A 21 -20.43 45.33 60.06
C GLN A 21 -19.05 44.90 59.53
N ILE A 22 -18.22 44.24 60.35
CA ILE A 22 -16.90 43.76 59.93
C ILE A 22 -17.05 42.62 58.91
N THR A 23 -17.96 41.67 59.15
CA THR A 23 -18.21 40.54 58.24
C THR A 23 -18.78 40.98 56.90
N THR A 24 -19.70 41.96 56.86
CA THR A 24 -20.19 42.53 55.58
C THR A 24 -19.10 43.29 54.85
N ARG A 25 -18.26 44.08 55.54
CA ARG A 25 -17.12 44.75 54.91
C ARG A 25 -16.12 43.76 54.33
N LEU A 26 -15.81 42.69 55.08
CA LEU A 26 -14.93 41.61 54.62
C LEU A 26 -15.52 40.90 53.39
N TYR A 27 -16.82 40.59 53.41
CA TYR A 27 -17.52 39.96 52.29
C TYR A 27 -17.47 40.83 51.03
N ILE A 28 -17.74 42.13 51.15
CA ILE A 28 -17.69 43.07 50.01
C ILE A 28 -16.26 43.15 49.45
N VAL A 29 -15.25 43.21 50.32
CA VAL A 29 -13.84 43.25 49.88
C VAL A 29 -13.46 41.96 49.13
N LEU A 30 -13.83 40.79 49.66
CA LEU A 30 -13.59 39.50 48.99
C LEU A 30 -14.33 39.40 47.66
N LEU A 31 -15.56 39.93 47.58
CA LEU A 31 -16.35 39.94 46.35
C LEU A 31 -15.71 40.81 45.27
N ILE A 32 -15.20 41.98 45.65
CA ILE A 32 -14.45 42.88 44.75
C ILE A 32 -13.17 42.19 44.27
N ILE A 33 -12.39 41.59 45.18
CA ILE A 33 -11.16 40.87 44.82
C ILE A 33 -11.46 39.72 43.85
N GLY A 34 -12.50 38.93 44.12
CA GLY A 34 -12.91 37.83 43.24
C GLY A 34 -13.32 38.30 41.85
N HIS A 35 -14.07 39.41 41.75
CA HIS A 35 -14.41 40.00 40.46
C HIS A 35 -13.18 40.51 39.70
N VAL A 36 -12.25 41.17 40.39
CA VAL A 36 -11.00 41.64 39.77
C VAL A 36 -10.19 40.48 39.21
N ILE A 37 -10.08 39.36 39.93
CA ILE A 37 -9.39 38.15 39.45
C ILE A 37 -10.06 37.57 38.20
N LEU A 38 -11.39 37.48 38.19
CA LEU A 38 -12.16 36.99 37.02
C LEU A 38 -11.95 37.88 35.79
N ILE A 39 -12.03 39.20 35.97
CA ILE A 39 -11.82 40.16 34.88
C ILE A 39 -10.40 40.06 34.33
N LEU A 40 -9.39 39.99 35.22
CA LEU A 40 -8.01 39.78 34.81
C LEU A 40 -7.83 38.48 34.04
N HIS A 41 -8.48 37.39 34.46
CA HIS A 41 -8.39 36.12 33.76
C HIS A 41 -8.94 36.20 32.33
N VAL A 42 -10.07 36.89 32.13
CA VAL A 42 -10.67 37.09 30.81
C VAL A 42 -9.80 37.97 29.91
N ILE A 43 -9.17 39.01 30.45
CA ILE A 43 -8.32 39.93 29.67
C ILE A 43 -6.97 39.30 29.31
N ILE A 44 -6.38 38.52 30.23
CA ILE A 44 -5.05 37.94 30.05
C ILE A 44 -5.07 36.75 29.10
N GLN A 45 -6.21 36.07 28.93
CA GLN A 45 -6.32 34.94 28.00
C GLN A 45 -6.00 35.42 26.57
N PRO A 46 -4.87 34.96 25.98
CA PRO A 46 -4.50 35.36 24.63
C PRO A 46 -5.53 34.84 23.65
N GLN A 47 -6.00 35.71 22.75
CA GLN A 47 -6.89 35.29 21.68
C GLN A 47 -6.09 34.61 20.56
N ILE A 48 -6.51 33.40 20.19
CA ILE A 48 -5.94 32.70 19.03
C ILE A 48 -6.53 33.35 17.78
N LEU A 49 -5.69 34.05 17.02
CA LEU A 49 -6.08 34.63 15.73
C LEU A 49 -5.73 33.64 14.61
N THR A 50 -6.75 33.07 13.97
CA THR A 50 -6.55 32.24 12.77
C THR A 50 -6.30 33.14 11.56
N LYS A 51 -5.16 32.96 10.89
CA LYS A 51 -4.85 33.61 9.61
C LYS A 51 -5.02 32.62 8.46
N THR A 52 -5.79 33.01 7.45
CA THR A 52 -6.02 32.22 6.24
C THR A 52 -5.17 32.74 5.09
N PHE A 53 -4.59 31.83 4.32
CA PHE A 53 -3.80 32.15 3.12
C PHE A 53 -4.38 31.38 1.95
N ASP A 54 -4.84 32.08 0.93
CA ASP A 54 -5.37 31.45 -0.28
C ASP A 54 -4.22 31.07 -1.22
N GLN A 55 -4.11 29.78 -1.55
CA GLN A 55 -3.10 29.22 -2.47
C GLN A 55 -1.67 29.73 -2.21
N PRO A 56 -1.10 29.50 -1.02
CA PRO A 56 0.26 29.93 -0.71
C PRO A 56 1.28 29.22 -1.60
N SER A 57 2.38 29.90 -1.91
CA SER A 57 3.53 29.25 -2.55
C SER A 57 4.14 28.18 -1.64
N LEU A 58 4.76 27.15 -2.23
CA LEU A 58 5.41 26.07 -1.48
C LEU A 58 6.46 26.57 -0.49
N THR A 59 7.20 27.63 -0.86
CA THR A 59 8.19 28.28 0.01
C THR A 59 7.54 28.94 1.23
N THR A 60 6.37 29.56 1.04
CA THR A 60 5.59 30.18 2.13
C THR A 60 5.05 29.12 3.09
N TYR A 61 4.52 28.03 2.55
CA TYR A 61 4.10 26.87 3.34
C TYR A 61 5.26 26.29 4.15
N ASN A 62 6.40 26.03 3.52
CA ASN A 62 7.57 25.47 4.22
C ASN A 62 8.04 26.37 5.37
N ARG A 63 8.03 27.69 5.19
CA ARG A 63 8.35 28.64 6.26
C ARG A 63 7.34 28.56 7.40
N LEU A 64 6.04 28.60 7.09
CA LEU A 64 4.98 28.51 8.10
C LEU A 64 4.99 27.16 8.84
N MET A 65 5.38 26.08 8.17
CA MET A 65 5.49 24.76 8.77
C MET A 65 6.62 24.69 9.79
N VAL A 66 7.73 25.41 9.59
CA VAL A 66 8.83 25.50 10.56
C VAL A 66 8.38 26.29 11.81
N ASP A 67 7.66 27.39 11.61
CA ASP A 67 7.29 28.30 12.71
C ASP A 67 6.03 27.84 13.46
N HIS A 68 5.15 27.06 12.82
CA HIS A 68 3.81 26.74 13.31
C HIS A 68 3.38 25.28 13.06
N SER A 69 4.31 24.32 13.08
CA SER A 69 4.07 22.89 12.78
C SER A 69 2.81 22.30 13.42
N ASP A 70 2.55 22.65 14.68
CA ASP A 70 1.53 21.99 15.50
C ASP A 70 0.12 22.54 15.26
N THR A 71 0.01 23.70 14.60
CA THR A 71 -1.26 24.42 14.41
C THR A 71 -1.58 24.73 12.96
N LEU A 72 -0.59 24.59 12.06
CA LEU A 72 -0.76 24.84 10.64
C LEU A 72 -1.64 23.75 10.00
N GLN A 73 -2.69 24.17 9.31
CA GLN A 73 -3.51 23.28 8.47
C GLN A 73 -3.43 23.73 7.02
N CYS A 74 -3.19 22.79 6.12
CA CYS A 74 -3.10 23.04 4.68
C CYS A 74 -3.94 21.99 3.96
N PRO A 75 -5.28 22.19 3.92
CA PRO A 75 -6.17 21.22 3.31
C PRO A 75 -5.94 21.16 1.80
N CYS A 76 -6.02 19.95 1.23
CA CYS A 76 -5.88 19.77 -0.21
C CYS A 76 -7.14 20.26 -0.94
N SER A 77 -6.96 20.91 -2.09
CA SER A 77 -8.07 21.28 -2.99
C SER A 77 -8.75 20.06 -3.62
N SER A 78 -7.98 19.00 -3.86
CA SER A 78 -8.47 17.68 -4.24
C SER A 78 -7.91 16.64 -3.28
N ILE A 79 -8.79 15.82 -2.72
CA ILE A 79 -8.41 14.78 -1.74
C ILE A 79 -7.80 13.55 -2.43
N SER A 80 -8.07 13.38 -3.73
CA SER A 80 -7.57 12.24 -4.50
C SER A 80 -6.87 12.68 -5.79
N SER A 81 -5.86 11.89 -6.17
CA SER A 81 -5.12 12.05 -7.42
C SER A 81 -4.56 10.70 -7.85
N ILE A 82 -4.50 10.42 -9.15
CA ILE A 82 -3.92 9.16 -9.66
C ILE A 82 -2.40 9.17 -9.56
N TYR A 83 -1.79 8.02 -9.25
CA TYR A 83 -0.32 7.91 -9.14
C TYR A 83 0.42 8.24 -10.44
N ASP A 84 -0.20 8.00 -11.59
CA ASP A 84 0.32 8.33 -12.92
C ASP A 84 0.81 9.79 -13.07
N ARG A 85 0.24 10.72 -12.29
CA ARG A 85 0.66 12.14 -12.31
C ARG A 85 2.03 12.41 -11.69
N TYR A 86 2.52 11.50 -10.86
CA TYR A 86 3.71 11.72 -10.03
C TYR A 86 4.77 10.63 -10.17
N VAL A 87 4.41 9.48 -10.75
CA VAL A 87 5.28 8.29 -10.80
C VAL A 87 5.46 7.83 -12.24
N ILE A 88 6.71 7.64 -12.64
CA ILE A 88 7.09 7.02 -13.92
C ILE A 88 7.81 5.71 -13.60
N ILE A 89 7.40 4.62 -14.24
CA ILE A 89 7.98 3.29 -14.03
C ILE A 89 8.42 2.71 -15.36
N GLU A 90 9.72 2.43 -15.47
CA GLU A 90 10.32 1.77 -16.63
C GLU A 90 10.83 0.38 -16.21
N PRO A 91 10.11 -0.70 -16.56
CA PRO A 91 10.54 -2.05 -16.20
C PRO A 91 11.71 -2.50 -17.08
N VAL A 92 12.71 -3.12 -16.45
CA VAL A 92 13.81 -3.79 -17.14
C VAL A 92 13.62 -5.29 -17.02
N PHE A 93 13.45 -5.96 -18.16
CA PHE A 93 13.28 -7.41 -18.22
C PHE A 93 14.62 -8.13 -18.40
N HIS A 94 14.66 -9.41 -18.02
CA HIS A 94 15.84 -10.23 -18.18
C HIS A 94 16.19 -10.39 -19.68
N GLN A 95 17.48 -10.34 -20.01
CA GLN A 95 17.98 -10.37 -21.40
C GLN A 95 17.48 -11.57 -22.21
N VAL A 96 17.19 -12.69 -21.54
CA VAL A 96 16.63 -13.89 -22.17
C VAL A 96 15.29 -13.62 -22.87
N CYS A 97 14.48 -12.69 -22.35
CA CYS A 97 13.18 -12.32 -22.91
C CYS A 97 13.27 -11.35 -24.09
N SER A 98 14.47 -10.83 -24.35
CA SER A 98 14.80 -10.07 -25.56
C SER A 98 15.67 -10.89 -26.52
N SER A 99 15.96 -12.14 -26.18
CA SER A 99 16.84 -12.99 -26.97
C SER A 99 16.07 -13.64 -28.13
N PRO A 100 16.78 -14.05 -29.22
CA PRO A 100 16.15 -14.77 -30.33
C PRO A 100 15.42 -16.04 -29.89
N PHE A 101 15.88 -16.69 -28.82
CA PHE A 101 15.28 -17.89 -28.22
C PHE A 101 13.89 -17.67 -27.63
N SER A 102 13.53 -16.43 -27.31
CA SER A 102 12.20 -16.07 -26.82
C SER A 102 11.26 -15.60 -27.93
N SER A 103 11.76 -15.39 -29.15
CA SER A 103 10.98 -14.93 -30.30
C SER A 103 10.31 -16.09 -31.05
N ASP A 104 9.24 -15.83 -31.79
CA ASP A 104 8.58 -16.87 -32.60
C ASP A 104 9.42 -17.30 -33.82
N HIS A 105 10.47 -16.56 -34.18
CA HIS A 105 11.24 -16.75 -35.41
C HIS A 105 12.09 -18.04 -35.42
N TRP A 106 12.60 -18.52 -34.28
CA TRP A 106 13.39 -19.76 -34.25
C TRP A 106 12.51 -21.02 -34.43
N ARG A 107 11.20 -20.88 -34.23
CA ARG A 107 10.20 -21.96 -34.20
C ARG A 107 10.09 -22.68 -35.54
N ASP A 108 10.24 -21.93 -36.64
CA ASP A 108 10.07 -22.43 -38.00
C ASP A 108 11.35 -23.13 -38.52
N ASN A 109 12.53 -22.76 -38.01
CA ASN A 109 13.80 -23.36 -38.44
C ASN A 109 14.11 -24.70 -37.75
N VAL A 110 13.82 -24.83 -36.45
CA VAL A 110 14.20 -26.05 -35.69
C VAL A 110 13.31 -27.24 -36.03
N THR A 111 12.07 -27.01 -36.48
CA THR A 111 11.17 -28.08 -36.91
C THR A 111 11.44 -28.56 -38.34
N ALA A 112 11.99 -27.70 -39.21
CA ALA A 112 12.33 -28.04 -40.59
C ALA A 112 13.60 -28.91 -40.72
N ASP A 113 14.57 -28.76 -39.80
CA ASP A 113 15.86 -29.49 -39.84
C ASP A 113 15.81 -30.88 -39.17
N LEU A 114 14.67 -31.29 -38.60
CA LEU A 114 14.49 -32.63 -38.04
C LEU A 114 14.17 -33.63 -39.16
N VAL A 115 15.24 -34.08 -39.80
CA VAL A 115 15.36 -35.15 -40.81
C VAL A 115 14.29 -36.25 -40.65
N PRO A 116 13.61 -36.70 -41.73
CA PRO A 116 12.55 -37.71 -41.67
C PRO A 116 13.04 -39.13 -41.30
N ASP A 117 14.35 -39.37 -41.26
CA ASP A 117 14.96 -40.71 -41.20
C ASP A 117 15.72 -40.97 -39.89
N VAL A 118 15.17 -40.44 -38.80
CA VAL A 118 15.76 -40.58 -37.47
C VAL A 118 15.36 -41.92 -36.85
N SER A 119 16.35 -42.82 -36.69
CA SER A 119 16.17 -44.17 -36.16
C SER A 119 15.47 -44.21 -34.79
N VAL A 120 14.81 -45.33 -34.48
CA VAL A 120 14.10 -45.59 -33.21
C VAL A 120 14.97 -45.42 -31.95
N TYR A 121 16.30 -45.44 -32.09
CA TYR A 121 17.26 -45.20 -30.99
C TYR A 121 17.31 -43.72 -30.53
N ASP A 122 16.71 -42.81 -31.29
CA ASP A 122 16.71 -41.35 -31.05
C ASP A 122 15.54 -40.85 -30.19
N ALA A 123 14.79 -41.76 -29.54
CA ALA A 123 13.72 -41.41 -28.62
C ALA A 123 14.19 -40.60 -27.38
N ARG A 124 15.50 -40.47 -27.17
CA ARG A 124 16.13 -39.67 -26.11
C ARG A 124 16.86 -38.41 -26.61
N ASP A 125 16.82 -38.09 -27.90
CA ASP A 125 17.47 -36.87 -28.38
C ASP A 125 16.76 -35.62 -27.82
N TYR A 126 17.48 -34.87 -27.00
CA TYR A 126 17.01 -33.62 -26.40
C TYR A 126 16.56 -32.60 -27.45
N ARG A 127 17.08 -32.65 -28.68
CA ARG A 127 16.66 -31.79 -29.79
C ARG A 127 15.16 -31.92 -30.11
N ARG A 128 14.54 -33.07 -29.84
CA ARG A 128 13.09 -33.25 -29.95
C ARG A 128 12.29 -32.46 -28.91
N PHE A 129 12.90 -32.19 -27.75
CA PHE A 129 12.29 -31.42 -26.67
C PHE A 129 12.73 -29.96 -26.65
N LEU A 130 13.81 -29.61 -27.35
CA LEU A 130 14.35 -28.26 -27.40
C LEU A 130 13.29 -27.24 -27.84
N SER A 131 12.48 -27.59 -28.83
CA SER A 131 11.39 -26.72 -29.28
C SER A 131 10.35 -26.45 -28.17
N ALA A 132 9.95 -27.49 -27.44
CA ALA A 132 9.03 -27.36 -26.32
C ALA A 132 9.62 -26.52 -25.17
N HIS A 133 10.92 -26.66 -24.88
CA HIS A 133 11.60 -25.90 -23.84
C HIS A 133 11.71 -24.41 -24.18
N LEU A 134 12.10 -24.11 -25.43
CA LEU A 134 12.20 -22.73 -25.90
C LEU A 134 10.82 -22.05 -25.96
N GLN A 135 9.76 -22.80 -26.30
CA GLN A 135 8.41 -22.25 -26.21
C GLN A 135 7.93 -22.04 -24.78
N CYS A 136 8.30 -22.94 -23.86
CA CYS A 136 8.08 -22.72 -22.44
C CYS A 136 8.76 -21.41 -22.00
N LEU A 137 10.00 -21.18 -22.41
CA LEU A 137 10.74 -19.95 -22.15
C LEU A 137 10.02 -18.71 -22.72
N THR A 138 9.56 -18.73 -23.97
CA THR A 138 8.74 -17.66 -24.56
C THR A 138 7.49 -17.40 -23.73
N GLY A 139 6.77 -18.45 -23.34
CA GLY A 139 5.57 -18.34 -22.50
C GLY A 139 5.86 -17.71 -21.14
N LEU A 140 6.95 -18.13 -20.47
CA LEU A 140 7.37 -17.56 -19.18
C LEU A 140 7.74 -16.08 -19.31
N CYS A 141 8.44 -15.69 -20.39
CA CYS A 141 8.76 -14.30 -20.66
C CYS A 141 7.52 -13.45 -20.89
N ASN A 142 6.58 -13.91 -21.73
CA ASN A 142 5.32 -13.21 -21.97
C ASN A 142 4.50 -13.04 -20.69
N LEU A 143 4.39 -14.10 -19.88
CA LEU A 143 3.70 -14.03 -18.58
C LEU A 143 4.39 -13.09 -17.61
N SER A 144 5.72 -13.06 -17.58
CA SER A 144 6.49 -12.14 -16.74
C SER A 144 6.23 -10.68 -17.15
N ILE A 145 6.33 -10.37 -18.44
CA ILE A 145 6.08 -9.02 -19.00
C ILE A 145 4.65 -8.58 -18.69
N GLN A 146 3.66 -9.43 -18.97
CA GLN A 146 2.26 -9.13 -18.68
C GLN A 146 2.02 -8.93 -17.19
N SER A 147 2.59 -9.76 -16.32
CA SER A 147 2.46 -9.62 -14.87
C SER A 147 2.97 -8.26 -14.38
N VAL A 148 4.17 -7.88 -14.84
CA VAL A 148 4.78 -6.57 -14.50
C VAL A 148 3.94 -5.41 -15.04
N ASN A 149 3.56 -5.45 -16.32
CA ASN A 149 2.74 -4.39 -16.93
C ASN A 149 1.37 -4.25 -16.24
N ASN A 150 0.75 -5.37 -15.86
CA ASN A 150 -0.50 -5.35 -15.11
C ASN A 150 -0.32 -4.73 -13.72
N SER A 151 0.75 -5.07 -12.98
CA SER A 151 1.04 -4.45 -11.68
C SER A 151 1.34 -2.95 -11.80
N ILE A 152 2.08 -2.54 -12.85
CA ILE A 152 2.33 -1.13 -13.14
C ILE A 152 1.02 -0.41 -13.44
N GLY A 153 0.19 -0.95 -14.35
CA GLY A 153 -1.10 -0.36 -14.70
C GLY A 153 -2.05 -0.24 -13.50
N GLN A 154 -2.07 -1.25 -12.63
CA GLN A 154 -2.83 -1.21 -11.37
C GLN A 154 -2.34 -0.12 -10.42
N LEU A 155 -1.02 0.04 -10.26
CA LEU A 155 -0.47 1.10 -9.42
C LEU A 155 -0.78 2.49 -10.00
N LEU A 156 -0.49 2.73 -11.28
CA LEU A 156 -0.65 4.04 -11.91
C LEU A 156 -2.13 4.48 -11.97
N SER A 157 -3.06 3.53 -12.12
CA SER A 157 -4.51 3.79 -12.05
C SER A 157 -5.06 3.91 -10.63
N SER A 158 -4.29 3.55 -9.60
CA SER A 158 -4.71 3.68 -8.20
C SER A 158 -4.73 5.15 -7.75
N LEU A 159 -5.46 5.42 -6.66
CA LEU A 159 -5.62 6.76 -6.12
C LEU A 159 -4.69 6.97 -4.93
N TYR A 160 -3.89 8.03 -4.99
CA TYR A 160 -3.26 8.65 -3.83
C TYR A 160 -4.29 9.54 -3.13
N ILE A 161 -4.55 9.28 -1.85
CA ILE A 161 -5.59 9.92 -1.06
C ILE A 161 -4.97 10.66 0.13
N THR A 162 -5.18 11.98 0.21
CA THR A 162 -4.76 12.80 1.36
C THR A 162 -5.65 14.02 1.51
N THR A 163 -6.00 14.37 2.75
CA THR A 163 -6.82 15.54 3.07
C THR A 163 -5.99 16.79 3.35
N GLN A 164 -4.70 16.61 3.65
CA GLN A 164 -3.76 17.66 4.03
C GLN A 164 -2.50 17.56 3.17
N LEU A 165 -1.84 18.69 2.94
CA LEU A 165 -0.54 18.72 2.28
C LEU A 165 0.48 17.94 3.10
N GLN A 166 1.06 16.91 2.49
CA GLN A 166 2.10 16.10 3.12
C GLN A 166 3.46 16.78 3.03
N SER A 167 4.34 16.48 3.98
CA SER A 167 5.75 16.88 3.86
C SER A 167 6.39 16.16 2.67
N PRO A 168 7.43 16.74 2.04
CA PRO A 168 8.11 16.08 0.92
C PRO A 168 8.62 14.67 1.26
N ILE A 169 9.10 14.47 2.48
CA ILE A 169 9.61 13.17 2.97
C ILE A 169 8.46 12.17 3.15
N ALA A 170 7.35 12.59 3.76
CA ALA A 170 6.20 11.72 3.96
C ALA A 170 5.58 11.32 2.61
N PHE A 171 5.47 12.27 1.67
CA PHE A 171 5.03 12.02 0.30
C PHE A 171 5.94 10.99 -0.37
N GLN A 172 7.26 11.21 -0.40
CA GLN A 172 8.22 10.31 -1.03
C GLN A 172 8.17 8.90 -0.41
N THR A 173 8.16 8.81 0.92
CA THR A 173 8.09 7.54 1.65
C THR A 173 6.84 6.76 1.28
N HIS A 174 5.70 7.45 1.15
CA HIS A 174 4.45 6.83 0.80
C HIS A 174 4.45 6.31 -0.65
N ILE A 175 4.94 7.12 -1.60
CA ILE A 175 5.11 6.71 -3.00
C ILE A 175 6.04 5.49 -3.08
N ASP A 176 7.19 5.54 -2.43
CA ASP A 176 8.17 4.46 -2.45
C ASP A 176 7.61 3.17 -1.87
N SER A 177 6.87 3.25 -0.76
CA SER A 177 6.21 2.08 -0.16
C SER A 177 5.24 1.42 -1.13
N MET A 178 4.41 2.20 -1.83
CA MET A 178 3.47 1.68 -2.82
C MET A 178 4.16 1.09 -4.06
N VAL A 179 5.25 1.72 -4.52
CA VAL A 179 6.08 1.18 -5.60
C VAL A 179 6.72 -0.14 -5.20
N GLN A 180 7.24 -0.26 -3.97
CA GLN A 180 7.82 -1.51 -3.47
C GLN A 180 6.77 -2.61 -3.32
N GLN A 181 5.56 -2.26 -2.87
CA GLN A 181 4.45 -3.22 -2.84
C GLN A 181 4.12 -3.73 -4.25
N SER A 182 3.99 -2.84 -5.24
CA SER A 182 3.78 -3.21 -6.64
C SER A 182 4.89 -4.12 -7.18
N LYS A 183 6.16 -3.80 -6.88
CA LYS A 183 7.32 -4.62 -7.25
C LYS A 183 7.23 -6.05 -6.69
N SER A 184 6.69 -6.23 -5.49
CA SER A 184 6.49 -7.55 -4.89
C SER A 184 5.25 -8.29 -5.43
N ALA A 185 4.24 -7.55 -5.91
CA ALA A 185 3.00 -8.12 -6.42
C ALA A 185 3.21 -8.86 -7.76
N ALA A 186 4.02 -8.31 -8.67
CA ALA A 186 4.24 -8.91 -9.98
C ALA A 186 4.90 -10.32 -9.92
N PRO A 187 5.99 -10.55 -9.16
CA PRO A 187 6.56 -11.88 -8.96
C PRO A 187 5.60 -12.85 -8.26
N ALA A 188 4.83 -12.37 -7.27
CA ALA A 188 3.85 -13.20 -6.56
C ALA A 188 2.72 -13.67 -7.49
N ALA A 189 2.20 -12.77 -8.33
CA ALA A 189 1.20 -13.11 -9.34
C ALA A 189 1.75 -14.11 -10.36
N PHE A 190 2.99 -13.90 -10.83
CA PHE A 190 3.67 -14.82 -11.74
C PHE A 190 3.86 -16.22 -11.11
N ALA A 191 4.35 -16.30 -9.86
CA ALA A 191 4.55 -17.55 -9.15
C ALA A 191 3.23 -18.31 -8.96
N ARG A 192 2.13 -17.60 -8.67
CA ARG A 192 0.79 -18.18 -8.58
C ARG A 192 0.33 -18.76 -9.92
N LEU A 193 0.51 -18.02 -11.02
CA LEU A 193 0.18 -18.51 -12.36
C LEU A 193 0.99 -19.76 -12.71
N LEU A 194 2.30 -19.76 -12.43
CA LEU A 194 3.17 -20.90 -12.67
C LEU A 194 2.77 -22.13 -11.84
N SER A 195 2.38 -21.92 -10.57
CA SER A 195 1.87 -22.99 -9.70
C SER A 195 0.60 -23.63 -10.27
N ILE A 196 -0.36 -22.81 -10.72
CA ILE A 196 -1.60 -23.29 -11.35
C ILE A 196 -1.29 -24.09 -12.63
N LEU A 197 -0.38 -23.60 -13.47
CA LEU A 197 0.04 -24.31 -14.69
C LEU A 197 0.64 -25.68 -14.36
N ARG A 198 1.52 -25.76 -13.36
CA ARG A 198 2.10 -27.03 -12.90
C ARG A 198 1.05 -27.98 -12.33
N ALA A 199 0.19 -27.49 -11.45
CA ALA A 199 -0.88 -28.29 -10.84
C ALA A 199 -1.85 -28.83 -11.90
N THR A 200 -2.16 -28.05 -12.93
CA THR A 200 -3.01 -28.47 -14.05
C THR A 200 -2.34 -29.55 -14.90
N ASN A 201 -1.06 -29.37 -15.22
CA ASN A 201 -0.30 -30.33 -16.03
C ASN A 201 -0.04 -31.66 -15.30
N HIS A 202 0.18 -31.65 -13.98
CA HIS A 202 0.46 -32.85 -13.19
C HIS A 202 -0.81 -33.51 -12.65
N GLY A 203 -1.78 -32.73 -12.17
CA GLY A 203 -2.98 -33.23 -11.49
C GLY A 203 -4.08 -33.70 -12.44
N ASN A 204 -4.21 -33.10 -13.62
CA ASN A 204 -5.30 -33.40 -14.57
C ASN A 204 -4.84 -34.23 -15.78
N ALA A 205 -3.56 -34.63 -15.83
CA ALA A 205 -2.96 -35.35 -16.97
C ALA A 205 -3.26 -34.70 -18.35
N ILE A 206 -3.44 -33.37 -18.40
CA ILE A 206 -3.69 -32.67 -19.66
C ILE A 206 -2.44 -32.80 -20.51
N ILE A 207 -2.58 -33.47 -21.64
CA ILE A 207 -1.56 -33.62 -22.67
C ILE A 207 -1.07 -32.24 -23.10
N SER A 208 0.21 -31.94 -22.85
CA SER A 208 0.81 -30.71 -23.36
C SER A 208 0.83 -30.76 -24.88
N SER A 209 0.67 -29.60 -25.54
CA SER A 209 0.65 -29.52 -27.01
C SER A 209 1.89 -30.14 -27.66
N TYR A 210 3.01 -30.22 -26.92
CA TYR A 210 4.29 -30.75 -27.37
C TYR A 210 4.61 -32.17 -26.90
N GLY A 211 3.69 -32.87 -26.25
CA GLY A 211 3.96 -34.26 -25.91
C GLY A 211 4.93 -34.47 -24.75
N THR A 212 5.30 -33.41 -24.02
CA THR A 212 6.44 -33.45 -23.08
C THR A 212 6.10 -34.00 -21.71
N ASN A 213 4.81 -34.09 -21.35
CA ASN A 213 4.35 -34.56 -20.05
C ASN A 213 3.65 -35.93 -20.07
N PHE A 214 3.61 -36.61 -21.23
CA PHE A 214 3.05 -37.97 -21.35
C PHE A 214 3.83 -38.83 -22.37
N LYS A 215 3.68 -40.15 -22.26
CA LYS A 215 4.22 -41.15 -23.18
C LYS A 215 3.15 -42.16 -23.56
N TYR A 216 3.10 -42.51 -24.84
CA TYR A 216 2.31 -43.67 -25.29
C TYR A 216 3.03 -44.97 -24.96
N TYR A 217 2.34 -45.89 -24.28
CA TYR A 217 2.81 -47.26 -24.10
C TYR A 217 2.02 -48.22 -24.99
N PHE A 218 2.73 -49.07 -25.72
CA PHE A 218 2.15 -50.21 -26.44
C PHE A 218 2.31 -51.47 -25.58
N PRO A 219 1.23 -52.00 -24.98
CA PRO A 219 1.30 -53.27 -24.30
C PRO A 219 1.57 -54.36 -25.35
N ARG A 220 2.71 -55.05 -25.23
CA ARG A 220 3.16 -56.11 -26.14
C ARG A 220 2.19 -57.31 -26.26
N TRP A 221 1.14 -57.36 -25.44
CA TRP A 221 0.27 -58.53 -25.23
C TRP A 221 -1.20 -58.32 -25.60
N PHE A 222 -1.64 -57.09 -25.91
CA PHE A 222 -3.03 -56.85 -26.29
C PHE A 222 -3.09 -56.01 -27.57
N GLY A 223 -3.71 -56.59 -28.60
CA GLY A 223 -4.02 -55.90 -29.84
C GLY A 223 -4.68 -54.53 -29.58
N THR A 224 -4.13 -53.51 -30.25
CA THR A 224 -4.74 -52.20 -30.53
C THR A 224 -5.18 -51.32 -29.36
N LYS A 225 -4.78 -51.56 -28.10
CA LYS A 225 -5.09 -50.63 -27.00
C LYS A 225 -3.89 -49.79 -26.59
N PHE A 226 -4.01 -48.48 -26.78
CA PHE A 226 -3.06 -47.48 -26.31
C PHE A 226 -3.31 -47.19 -24.83
N VAL A 227 -2.27 -47.22 -23.99
CA VAL A 227 -2.35 -46.77 -22.60
C VAL A 227 -1.50 -45.50 -22.46
N LEU A 228 -2.10 -44.44 -21.94
CA LEU A 228 -1.44 -43.17 -21.67
C LEU A 228 -0.71 -43.26 -20.33
N GLY A 229 0.60 -43.06 -20.31
CA GLY A 229 1.39 -42.92 -19.10
C GLY A 229 1.86 -41.48 -18.93
N THR A 230 1.72 -40.92 -17.74
CA THR A 230 2.29 -39.59 -17.40
C THR A 230 3.75 -39.74 -16.98
N TYR A 231 4.60 -38.75 -17.32
CA TYR A 231 5.93 -38.69 -16.71
C TYR A 231 5.79 -38.22 -15.26
N ALA A 232 6.29 -39.02 -14.31
CA ALA A 232 6.65 -38.51 -12.99
C ALA A 232 8.04 -37.86 -13.14
N LEU A 233 8.10 -36.55 -12.96
CA LEU A 233 9.36 -35.84 -12.69
C LEU A 233 9.57 -35.84 -11.17
#